data_AF-A0AAW0FBL4-F1
#
_entry.id   AF-A0AAW0FBL4-F1
#
_cell.length_a   1.000
_cell.length_b   1.000
_cell.length_c   1.000
_cell.angle_alpha   90.00
_cell.angle_beta   90.00
_cell.angle_gamma   90.00
#
_symmetry.space_group_name_H-M   'P 1'
#
loop_
_entity.id
_entity.type
_entity.pdbx_description
1 polymer ?
#
loop_
_entity_poly.entity_id
_entity_poly.type
_entity_poly.pdbx_seq_one_letter_code
_entity_poly.pdbx_strand_id
1 'polypeptide(L)'
;MLEEFHITEKLLSITTDNASPNDVMIKVLGDSIETFGRQDNQVRCFDHIANLCAKSVLWPFDVKKKDLDTVLNEAEEALHELAEGLDLDDVSATQVPGEDDEQLGNNVERWIDEMDEMTSEEWEELSQKVYPVKVTGLPQELCLNT
;
A
#
# COMPACT_ATOMS: atom_id res chain seq x y z
N MET A 1 -13.43 1.11 38.74
CA MET A 1 -12.22 0.55 38.12
C MET A 1 -11.17 1.62 37.82
N LEU A 2 -11.32 2.52 36.84
CA LEU A 2 -10.26 3.52 36.56
C LEU A 2 -10.02 4.53 37.70
N GLU A 3 -11.10 5.00 38.33
CA GLU A 3 -11.03 5.87 39.52
C GLU A 3 -10.45 5.14 40.73
N GLU A 4 -10.83 3.87 40.89
CA GLU A 4 -10.37 2.99 41.99
C GLU A 4 -8.85 2.74 41.94
N PHE A 5 -8.27 2.72 40.74
CA PHE A 5 -6.82 2.61 40.55
C PHE A 5 -6.11 3.97 40.34
N HIS A 6 -6.84 5.09 40.40
CA HIS A 6 -6.31 6.44 40.14
C HIS A 6 -5.55 6.55 38.81
N ILE A 7 -6.09 5.94 37.74
CA ILE A 7 -5.49 5.92 36.39
C ILE A 7 -6.05 7.04 35.50
N THR A 8 -7.25 7.55 35.80
CA THR A 8 -7.96 8.58 35.03
C THR A 8 -7.08 9.81 34.75
N GLU A 9 -6.34 10.30 35.75
CA GLU A 9 -5.45 11.47 35.66
C GLU A 9 -4.09 11.16 34.99
N LYS A 10 -3.80 9.87 34.75
CA LYS A 10 -2.50 9.39 34.22
C LYS A 10 -2.60 8.95 32.76
N LEU A 11 -3.81 8.82 32.24
CA LEU A 11 -4.06 8.41 30.86
C LEU A 11 -3.90 9.63 29.94
N LEU A 12 -2.76 9.70 29.26
CA LEU A 12 -2.44 10.81 28.35
C LEU A 12 -2.84 10.53 26.89
N SER A 13 -2.55 9.35 26.37
CA SER A 13 -2.86 8.98 24.99
C SER A 13 -2.98 7.46 24.83
N ILE A 14 -3.65 7.03 23.76
CA ILE A 14 -3.78 5.61 23.40
C ILE A 14 -3.28 5.43 21.97
N THR A 15 -2.42 4.43 21.78
CA THR A 15 -1.94 4.04 20.45
C THR A 15 -2.78 2.90 19.87
N THR A 16 -3.41 3.11 18.71
CA THR A 16 -4.22 2.10 18.01
C THR A 16 -3.90 2.08 16.51
N ASP A 17 -4.18 0.98 15.82
CA ASP A 17 -4.18 0.93 14.35
C ASP A 17 -5.29 1.81 13.75
N ASN A 18 -5.20 2.09 12.44
CA ASN A 18 -6.19 2.90 11.70
C ASN A 18 -7.39 2.06 11.27
N ALA A 19 -8.04 1.42 12.24
CA ALA A 19 -9.26 0.67 12.01
C ALA A 19 -10.45 1.50 12.52
N SER A 20 -11.50 1.65 11.71
CA SER A 20 -12.72 2.40 12.09
C SER A 20 -13.34 2.00 13.44
N PRO A 21 -13.25 0.74 13.93
CA PRO A 21 -13.70 0.42 15.29
C PRO A 21 -12.92 1.13 16.40
N ASN A 22 -11.65 1.45 16.17
CA ASN A 22 -10.81 2.15 17.15
C ASN A 22 -11.26 3.60 17.31
N ASP A 23 -11.75 4.23 16.25
CA ASP A 23 -12.27 5.60 16.33
C ASP A 23 -13.54 5.65 17.19
N VAL A 24 -14.41 4.63 17.07
CA VAL A 24 -15.58 4.48 17.92
C VAL A 24 -15.16 4.25 19.38
N MET A 25 -14.17 3.39 19.61
CA MET A 25 -13.63 3.13 20.95
C MET A 25 -13.08 4.41 21.58
N ILE A 26 -12.27 5.19 20.85
CA ILE A 26 -11.70 6.46 21.32
C ILE A 26 -12.78 7.47 21.65
N LYS A 27 -13.84 7.56 20.83
CA LYS A 27 -14.98 8.42 21.10
C LYS A 27 -15.70 8.05 22.40
N VAL A 28 -15.97 6.76 22.59
CA VAL A 28 -16.59 6.24 23.83
C VAL A 28 -15.71 6.51 25.04
N LEU A 29 -14.39 6.34 24.90
CA LEU A 29 -13.42 6.65 25.98
C LEU A 29 -13.38 8.14 26.31
N GLY A 30 -13.39 9.02 25.31
CA GLY A 30 -13.44 10.46 25.50
C GLY A 30 -14.75 10.96 26.14
N ASP A 31 -15.86 10.27 25.91
CA ASP A 31 -17.13 10.54 26.60
C ASP A 31 -17.16 9.97 28.03
N SER A 32 -16.38 8.93 28.31
CA SER A 32 -16.33 8.25 29.62
C SER A 32 -15.26 8.80 30.57
N ILE A 33 -14.24 9.49 30.04
CA ILE A 33 -13.08 9.99 30.78
C ILE A 33 -12.87 11.46 30.42
N GLU A 34 -13.33 12.38 31.29
CA GLU A 34 -13.28 13.83 31.03
C GLU A 34 -11.85 14.34 30.77
N THR A 35 -10.84 13.75 31.42
CA THR A 35 -9.43 14.13 31.29
C THR A 35 -8.74 13.61 30.03
N PHE A 36 -9.34 12.64 29.32
CA PHE A 36 -8.68 11.91 28.22
C PHE A 36 -8.60 12.69 26.91
N GLY A 37 -9.21 13.89 26.79
CA GLY A 37 -9.01 14.72 25.60
C GLY A 37 -9.36 14.03 24.27
N ARG A 38 -10.52 13.36 24.21
CA ARG A 38 -11.18 12.81 22.99
C ARG A 38 -10.21 12.32 21.89
N GLN A 39 -10.34 12.83 20.67
CA GLN A 39 -9.57 12.40 19.49
C GLN A 39 -8.13 12.93 19.49
N ASP A 40 -7.86 14.05 20.15
CA ASP A 40 -6.52 14.67 20.16
C ASP A 40 -5.46 13.78 20.81
N ASN A 41 -5.90 12.81 21.63
CA ASN A 41 -5.07 11.87 22.36
C ASN A 41 -5.05 10.46 21.75
N GLN A 42 -5.58 10.29 20.53
CA GLN A 42 -5.40 9.08 19.73
C GLN A 42 -4.10 9.18 18.92
N VAL A 43 -3.21 8.23 19.10
CA VAL A 43 -1.97 8.10 18.34
C VAL A 43 -2.07 6.84 17.46
N ARG A 44 -1.54 6.89 16.24
CA ARG A 44 -1.48 5.69 15.38
C ARG A 44 -0.39 4.74 15.88
N CYS A 45 -0.59 3.43 15.79
CA CYS A 45 0.44 2.46 16.16
C CYS A 45 1.63 2.52 15.19
N PHE A 46 2.83 2.33 15.72
CA PHE A 46 4.06 2.42 14.93
C PHE A 46 4.08 1.44 13.76
N ASP A 47 3.61 0.21 13.98
CA ASP A 47 3.55 -0.83 12.96
C ASP A 47 2.65 -0.43 11.79
N HIS A 48 1.52 0.23 12.06
CA HIS A 48 0.64 0.73 11.01
C HIS A 48 1.29 1.90 10.24
N ILE A 49 2.00 2.81 10.91
CA ILE A 49 2.76 3.87 10.23
C ILE A 49 3.85 3.27 9.33
N ALA A 50 4.56 2.24 9.80
CA ALA A 50 5.56 1.55 9.01
C ALA A 50 4.95 0.86 7.78
N ASN A 51 3.77 0.24 7.93
CA ASN A 51 3.01 -0.36 6.83
C ASN A 51 2.62 0.68 5.78
N LEU A 52 2.06 1.82 6.19
CA LEU A 52 1.70 2.90 5.27
C LEU A 52 2.91 3.49 4.55
N CYS A 53 4.04 3.68 5.25
CA CYS A 53 5.29 4.11 4.63
C CYS A 53 5.76 3.11 3.56
N ALA A 54 5.74 1.80 3.87
CA ALA A 54 6.13 0.77 2.93
C ALA A 54 5.19 0.74 1.70
N LYS A 55 3.88 0.77 1.91
CA LYS A 55 2.89 0.85 0.81
C LYS A 55 3.12 2.09 -0.05
N SER A 56 3.32 3.27 0.55
CA SER A 56 3.54 4.52 -0.18
C SER A 56 4.82 4.50 -1.03
N VAL A 57 5.89 3.87 -0.51
CA VAL A 57 7.16 3.71 -1.24
C VAL A 57 7.03 2.71 -2.38
N LEU A 58 6.24 1.65 -2.18
CA LEU A 58 6.03 0.60 -3.18
C LEU A 58 4.94 0.95 -4.21
N TRP A 59 4.03 1.87 -3.91
CA TRP A 59 2.90 2.25 -4.75
C TRP A 59 3.28 2.61 -6.21
N PRO A 60 4.38 3.34 -6.49
CA PRO A 60 4.79 3.59 -7.87
C PRO A 60 5.21 2.34 -8.65
N PHE A 61 5.54 1.26 -7.95
CA PHE A 61 5.95 -0.03 -8.51
C PHE A 61 4.81 -1.06 -8.48
N ASP A 62 3.68 -0.72 -7.86
CA ASP A 62 2.50 -1.58 -7.78
C ASP A 62 1.71 -1.45 -9.09
N VAL A 63 2.17 -2.17 -10.11
CA VAL A 63 1.50 -2.23 -11.42
C VAL A 63 0.23 -3.04 -11.24
N LYS A 64 -0.93 -2.40 -11.45
CA LYS A 64 -2.22 -3.11 -11.43
C LYS A 64 -2.14 -4.28 -12.42
N LYS A 65 -2.56 -5.48 -12.02
CA LYS A 65 -2.47 -6.70 -12.85
C LYS A 65 -2.94 -6.51 -14.30
N LYS A 66 -4.02 -5.75 -14.52
CA LYS A 66 -4.53 -5.42 -15.86
C LYS A 66 -3.55 -4.60 -16.73
N ASP A 67 -2.78 -3.72 -16.10
CA ASP A 67 -1.82 -2.85 -16.76
C ASP A 67 -0.50 -3.62 -16.95
N LEU A 68 -0.18 -4.53 -16.03
CA LEU A 68 0.95 -5.46 -16.13
C LEU A 68 0.77 -6.43 -17.32
N ASP A 69 -0.40 -7.06 -17.46
CA ASP A 69 -0.68 -7.96 -18.59
C ASP A 69 -0.56 -7.24 -19.94
N THR A 70 -0.95 -5.97 -19.99
CA THR A 70 -0.84 -5.15 -21.20
C THR A 70 0.62 -4.84 -21.52
N VAL A 71 1.40 -4.41 -20.52
CA VAL A 71 2.84 -4.12 -20.68
C VAL A 71 3.64 -5.38 -21.00
N LEU A 72 3.32 -6.52 -20.40
CA LEU A 72 3.97 -7.79 -20.68
C LEU A 72 3.68 -8.28 -22.10
N ASN A 73 2.43 -8.19 -22.55
CA ASN A 73 2.06 -8.55 -23.93
C ASN A 73 2.78 -7.65 -24.96
N GLU A 74 2.86 -6.35 -24.70
CA GLU A 74 3.56 -5.40 -25.59
C GLU A 74 5.07 -5.66 -25.63
N ALA A 75 5.67 -6.00 -24.48
CA ALA A 75 7.08 -6.39 -24.41
C ALA A 75 7.35 -7.75 -25.09
N GLU A 76 6.44 -8.71 -24.96
CA GLU A 76 6.51 -10.03 -25.62
C GLU A 76 6.41 -9.90 -27.15
N GLU A 77 5.50 -9.05 -27.63
CA GLU A 77 5.35 -8.76 -29.06
C GLU A 77 6.61 -8.09 -29.64
N ALA A 78 7.19 -7.13 -28.93
CA ALA A 78 8.45 -6.49 -29.33
C ALA A 78 9.64 -7.47 -29.34
N LEU A 79 9.69 -8.41 -28.39
CA LEU A 79 10.70 -9.47 -28.39
C LEU A 79 10.52 -10.42 -29.57
N HIS A 80 9.28 -10.74 -29.94
CA HIS A 80 8.97 -11.60 -31.07
C HIS A 80 9.37 -10.95 -32.41
N GLU A 81 9.12 -9.64 -32.57
CA GLU A 81 9.55 -8.88 -33.76
C GLU A 81 11.09 -8.84 -33.90
N LEU A 82 11.80 -8.65 -32.79
CA LEU A 82 13.27 -8.70 -32.78
C LEU A 82 13.83 -10.10 -33.06
N ALA A 83 13.09 -11.15 -32.68
CA ALA A 83 13.47 -12.54 -32.90
C ALA A 83 13.24 -13.02 -34.35
N GLU A 84 12.27 -12.44 -35.09
CA GLU A 84 11.95 -12.82 -36.47
C GLU A 84 13.12 -12.64 -37.48
N GLY A 85 14.17 -11.91 -37.09
CA GLY A 85 15.38 -11.71 -37.90
C GLY A 85 16.61 -12.53 -37.47
N LEU A 86 16.50 -13.34 -36.42
CA LEU A 86 17.61 -14.16 -35.92
C LEU A 86 17.52 -15.57 -36.50
N ASP A 87 18.57 -15.99 -37.22
CA ASP A 87 18.73 -17.36 -37.69
C ASP A 87 19.03 -18.28 -36.49
N LEU A 88 17.99 -18.96 -35.98
CA LEU A 88 18.02 -19.73 -34.73
C LEU A 88 18.73 -21.09 -34.84
N ASP A 89 19.54 -21.31 -35.88
CA ASP A 89 20.22 -22.58 -36.14
C ASP A 89 21.43 -22.86 -35.22
N ASP A 90 21.78 -21.97 -34.27
CA ASP A 90 22.82 -22.21 -33.26
C ASP A 90 22.40 -21.89 -31.82
N VAL A 91 21.21 -22.34 -31.41
CA VAL A 91 20.85 -22.40 -29.98
C VAL A 91 20.49 -23.83 -29.63
N SER A 92 21.46 -24.59 -29.12
CA SER A 92 21.17 -25.85 -28.43
C SER A 92 20.21 -25.55 -27.28
N ALA A 93 18.95 -25.93 -27.45
CA ALA A 93 17.88 -25.75 -26.48
C ALA A 93 18.28 -26.32 -25.11
N THR A 94 18.70 -25.46 -24.19
CA THR A 94 18.67 -25.80 -22.78
C THR A 94 17.21 -25.63 -22.35
N GLN A 95 16.44 -26.70 -22.51
CA GLN A 95 15.13 -26.81 -21.88
C GLN A 95 15.37 -26.71 -20.37
N VAL A 96 15.10 -25.54 -19.79
CA VAL A 96 14.87 -25.44 -18.36
C VAL A 96 13.44 -25.92 -18.17
N PRO A 97 13.19 -27.05 -17.48
CA PRO A 97 11.84 -27.47 -17.16
C PRO A 97 11.16 -26.33 -16.42
N GLY A 98 9.96 -25.95 -16.85
CA GLY A 98 9.14 -24.97 -16.15
C GLY A 98 8.99 -25.41 -14.70
N GLU A 99 9.52 -24.60 -13.79
CA GLU A 99 9.25 -24.78 -12.37
C GLU A 99 7.76 -24.49 -12.18
N ASP A 100 7.03 -25.53 -11.77
CA ASP A 100 5.67 -25.42 -11.27
C ASP A 100 5.65 -24.30 -10.22
N ASP A 101 4.93 -23.23 -10.55
CA ASP A 101 4.67 -22.10 -9.66
C ASP A 101 3.77 -22.63 -8.53
N GLU A 102 4.38 -23.20 -7.49
CA GLU A 102 3.69 -23.58 -6.27
C GLU A 102 3.02 -22.31 -5.74
N GLN A 103 1.69 -22.26 -5.90
CA GLN A 103 0.83 -21.28 -5.27
C GLN A 103 1.03 -21.37 -3.75
N LEU A 104 1.99 -20.60 -3.25
CA LEU A 104 2.05 -20.20 -1.87
C LEU A 104 0.82 -19.34 -1.63
N GLY A 105 -0.26 -20.01 -1.21
CA GLY A 105 -1.47 -19.38 -0.70
C GLY A 105 -1.10 -18.51 0.49
N ASN A 106 -0.69 -17.28 0.21
CA ASN A 106 -0.56 -16.26 1.23
C ASN A 106 -1.98 -15.92 1.66
N ASN A 107 -2.33 -16.34 2.87
CA ASN A 107 -3.58 -15.95 3.50
C ASN A 107 -3.51 -14.46 3.88
N VAL A 108 -3.51 -13.58 2.87
CA VAL A 108 -3.49 -12.11 2.95
C VAL A 108 -4.92 -11.56 2.74
N GLU A 109 -5.94 -12.41 2.71
CA GLU A 109 -7.34 -11.98 2.55
C GLU A 109 -7.90 -11.20 3.75
N ARG A 110 -7.13 -11.06 4.84
CA ARG A 110 -7.52 -10.29 6.02
C ARG A 110 -6.67 -9.05 6.25
N TRP A 111 -6.06 -8.51 5.21
CA TRP A 111 -5.44 -7.18 5.23
C TRP A 111 -6.40 -6.24 4.50
N ILE A 112 -7.05 -5.36 5.26
CA ILE A 112 -7.83 -4.28 4.66
C ILE A 112 -6.81 -3.35 4.00
N ASP A 113 -6.99 -3.06 2.72
CA ASP A 113 -6.17 -2.03 2.09
C ASP A 113 -6.67 -0.66 2.55
N GLU A 114 -6.08 -0.16 3.63
CA GLU A 114 -6.46 1.12 4.25
C GLU A 114 -6.31 2.31 3.28
N MET A 115 -5.56 2.15 2.18
CA MET A 115 -5.54 3.08 1.07
C MET A 115 -6.92 3.18 0.36
N ASP A 116 -7.66 2.09 0.24
CA ASP A 116 -9.01 2.11 -0.34
C ASP A 116 -10.05 2.76 0.60
N GLU A 117 -9.78 2.82 1.91
CA GLU A 117 -10.65 3.48 2.89
C GLU A 117 -10.36 4.98 3.04
N MET A 118 -9.23 5.47 2.51
CA MET A 118 -8.88 6.88 2.59
C MET A 118 -9.84 7.73 1.77
N THR A 119 -10.28 8.84 2.35
CA THR A 119 -11.11 9.80 1.63
C THR A 119 -10.32 10.48 0.52
N SER A 120 -11.01 10.98 -0.51
CA SER A 120 -10.34 11.69 -1.62
C SER A 120 -9.49 12.88 -1.15
N GLU A 121 -9.87 13.52 -0.04
CA GLU A 121 -9.13 14.63 0.56
C GLU A 121 -7.81 14.18 1.21
N GLU A 122 -7.85 13.08 1.97
CA GLU A 122 -6.64 12.48 2.57
C GLU A 122 -5.69 11.94 1.50
N TRP A 123 -6.25 11.43 0.40
CA TRP A 123 -5.50 11.01 -0.79
C TRP A 123 -4.78 12.17 -1.46
N GLU A 124 -5.46 13.31 -1.59
CA GLU A 124 -4.87 14.48 -2.21
C GLU A 124 -3.76 15.06 -1.32
N GLU A 125 -3.95 15.08 0.00
CA GLU A 125 -2.90 15.49 0.95
C GLU A 125 -1.70 14.55 0.92
N LEU A 126 -1.95 13.22 0.89
CA LEU A 126 -0.88 12.23 0.78
C LEU A 126 -0.12 12.37 -0.55
N SER A 127 -0.83 12.51 -1.67
CA SER A 127 -0.19 12.66 -2.99
C SER A 127 0.66 13.94 -3.09
N GLN A 128 0.21 15.03 -2.47
CA GLN A 128 0.99 16.27 -2.39
C GLN A 128 2.20 16.13 -1.45
N LYS A 129 2.14 15.31 -0.40
CA LYS A 129 3.29 15.07 0.48
C LYS A 129 4.28 14.07 -0.11
N VAL A 130 3.80 13.12 -0.92
CA VAL A 130 4.57 12.03 -1.53
C VAL A 130 5.12 12.43 -2.91
N TYR A 131 4.98 13.70 -3.32
CA TYR A 131 5.45 14.25 -4.61
C TYR A 131 6.68 13.52 -5.17
N PRO A 132 6.59 12.91 -6.36
CA PRO A 132 7.60 11.96 -6.78
C PRO A 132 8.91 12.68 -7.09
N VAL A 133 10.02 12.07 -6.67
CA VAL A 133 11.26 12.09 -7.48
C VAL A 133 10.84 11.54 -8.84
N LYS A 134 10.47 12.44 -9.75
CA LYS A 134 10.13 12.08 -11.13
C LYS A 134 11.35 11.35 -11.67
N VAL A 135 11.23 10.04 -11.85
CA VAL A 135 12.25 9.25 -12.53
C VAL A 135 12.33 9.82 -13.93
N THR A 136 13.39 10.59 -14.18
CA THR A 136 13.67 11.24 -15.45
C THR A 136 13.95 10.15 -16.47
N GLY A 137 12.90 9.58 -17.06
CA GLY A 137 13.03 8.45 -17.97
C GLY A 137 11.77 8.07 -18.76
N LEU A 138 10.57 8.55 -18.37
CA LEU A 138 9.36 8.29 -19.14
C LEU A 138 8.87 9.57 -19.87
N PRO A 139 8.51 9.45 -21.17
CA PRO A 139 8.09 10.59 -21.97
C PRO A 139 6.81 11.24 -21.41
N GLN A 140 6.82 12.58 -21.37
CA GLN A 140 5.82 13.45 -20.72
C GLN A 140 4.40 13.41 -21.30
N GLU A 141 4.15 12.65 -22.37
CA GLU A 141 2.89 12.69 -23.13
C GLU A 141 1.73 11.94 -22.45
N LEU A 142 1.98 11.14 -21.40
CA LEU A 142 0.96 10.32 -20.73
C LEU A 142 0.36 10.93 -19.46
N CYS A 143 0.85 12.09 -19.00
CA CYS A 143 0.44 12.66 -17.70
C CYS A 143 -0.67 13.72 -17.77
N LEU A 144 -1.30 13.95 -18.94
CA LEU A 144 -2.28 15.04 -19.11
C LEU A 144 -3.74 14.62 -19.33
N ASN A 145 -4.10 13.36 -19.14
CA ASN A 145 -5.51 12.97 -19.10
C ASN A 145 -5.74 11.91 -18.02
N THR A 146 -6.02 12.33 -16.80
CA THR A 146 -7.17 11.88 -15.98
C THR A 146 -7.29 12.84 -14.80
#